data_AF-A0A392U8T9-F1
#
_entry.id   AF-A0A392U8T9-F1
#
_cell.length_a   1.000
_cell.length_b   1.000
_cell.length_c   1.000
_cell.angle_alpha   90.00
_cell.angle_beta   90.00
_cell.angle_gamma   90.00
#
_symmetry.space_group_name_H-M   'P 1'
#
loop_
_entity.id
_entity.type
_entity.pdbx_description
1 polymer ?
#
loop_
_entity_poly.entity_id
_entity_poly.type
_entity_poly.pdbx_seq_one_letter_code
_entity_poly.pdbx_strand_id
1 'polypeptide(L)' 'MPAKILSWRDKFTAGKHTREWLVQWEGMDMGDATWEEEVLLKSQFPDLGLEDKAVFV' A
#
# COMPACT_ATOMS: atom_id res chain seq x y z
N MET A 1 -12.52 2.63 -3.01
CA MET A 1 -11.19 3.26 -3.14
C MET A 1 -10.31 2.78 -1.99
N PRO A 2 -8.97 2.79 -2.13
CA PRO A 2 -8.09 2.47 -1.01
C PRO A 2 -8.24 3.55 0.07
N ALA A 3 -8.60 3.14 1.28
CA ALA A 3 -8.89 4.05 2.39
C ALA A 3 -7.65 4.30 3.25
N LYS A 4 -6.85 3.26 3.50
CA LYS A 4 -5.66 3.35 4.36
C LYS A 4 -4.65 2.27 4.05
N ILE A 5 -3.37 2.60 4.20
CA ILE A 5 -2.29 1.60 4.23
C ILE A 5 -2.08 1.16 5.68
N LEU A 6 -2.30 -0.12 5.95
CA LEU A 6 -2.19 -0.71 7.28
C LEU A 6 -0.77 -1.20 7.60
N SER A 7 -0.07 -1.72 6.59
CA SER A 7 1.28 -2.27 6.73
C SER A 7 1.95 -2.35 5.36
N TRP A 8 3.24 -2.66 5.33
CA TRP A 8 3.97 -3.01 4.12
C TRP A 8 4.87 -4.22 4.38
N ARG A 9 5.25 -4.92 3.30
CA ARG A 9 6.22 -6.02 3.34
C ARG A 9 7.04 -6.05 2.06
N ASP A 10 8.29 -6.49 2.20
CA ASP A 10 9.17 -6.77 1.07
C ASP A 10 9.13 -8.27 0.75
N LYS A 11 8.87 -8.60 -0.51
CA LYS A 11 8.79 -9.98 -1.01
C LYS A 11 9.86 -10.21 -2.06
N PHE A 12 10.64 -11.26 -1.86
CA PHE A 12 11.68 -11.67 -2.80
C PHE A 12 11.22 -12.99 -3.45
N THR A 13 10.70 -12.90 -4.67
CA THR A 13 10.16 -14.05 -5.40
C THR A 13 10.83 -14.15 -6.75
N ALA A 14 11.35 -15.34 -7.11
CA ALA A 14 12.02 -15.58 -8.39
C ALA A 14 13.13 -14.57 -8.72
N GLY A 15 13.89 -14.12 -7.71
CA GLY A 15 14.95 -13.12 -7.87
C GLY A 15 14.47 -11.68 -8.04
N LYS A 16 13.16 -11.43 -8.03
CA LYS A 16 12.56 -10.09 -8.05
C LYS A 16 12.19 -9.66 -6.63
N HIS A 17 12.61 -8.45 -6.27
CA HIS A 17 12.14 -7.75 -5.09
C HIS A 17 10.88 -6.95 -5.46
N THR A 18 9.77 -7.27 -4.81
CA THR A 18 8.50 -6.54 -4.91
C THR A 18 8.10 -6.07 -3.53
N ARG A 19 7.72 -4.79 -3.42
CA ARG A 19 7.10 -4.24 -2.20
C ARG A 19 5.59 -4.30 -2.31
N GLU A 20 4.96 -4.91 -1.32
CA GLU A 20 3.51 -4.99 -1.21
C GLU A 20 3.03 -4.18 -0.01
N TRP A 21 1.92 -3.47 -0.17
CA TRP A 21 1.23 -2.73 0.88
C TRP A 21 -0.06 -3.45 1.24
N LEU A 22 -0.35 -3.54 2.55
CA LEU A 22 -1.62 -4.01 3.04
C LEU A 22 -2.60 -2.85 3.01
N VAL A 23 -3.58 -2.93 2.13
CA VAL A 23 -4.53 -1.86 1.83
C VAL A 23 -5.87 -2.18 2.47
N GLN A 24 -6.35 -1.28 3.33
CA GLN A 24 -7.75 -1.26 3.74
C GLN A 24 -8.57 -0.54 2.68
N TRP A 25 -9.67 -1.16 2.28
CA TRP A 25 -10.59 -0.61 1.30
C TRP A 25 -11.75 0.12 1.98
N GLU A 26 -12.22 1.19 1.35
CA GLU A 26 -13.38 1.94 1.85
C GLU A 26 -14.63 1.04 1.88
N GLY A 27 -15.34 1.06 3.01
CA GLY A 27 -16.51 0.22 3.23
C GLY A 27 -16.20 -1.24 3.57
N MET A 28 -14.93 -1.62 3.70
CA MET A 28 -14.49 -2.96 4.14
C MET A 28 -13.81 -2.91 5.50
N ASP A 29 -13.96 -3.99 6.27
CA ASP A 29 -13.32 -4.13 7.56
C ASP A 29 -11.81 -4.37 7.41
N MET A 30 -11.06 -4.14 8.50
CA MET A 30 -9.60 -4.38 8.49
C MET A 30 -9.24 -5.84 8.19
N GLY A 31 -10.16 -6.77 8.44
CA GLY A 31 -9.98 -8.20 8.13
C GLY A 31 -10.00 -8.50 6.63
N ASP A 32 -10.62 -7.64 5.82
CA ASP A 32 -10.73 -7.77 4.37
C ASP A 32 -9.62 -7.01 3.63
N ALA A 33 -8.63 -6.49 4.36
CA ALA A 33 -7.50 -5.80 3.75
C ALA A 33 -6.67 -6.75 2.87
N THR A 34 -6.28 -6.28 1.68
CA THR A 34 -5.54 -7.09 0.71
C THR A 34 -4.11 -6.58 0.52
N TRP A 35 -3.20 -7.48 0.14
CA TRP A 35 -1.82 -7.14 -0.19
C TRP A 35 -1.73 -6.77 -1.66
N GLU A 36 -1.41 -5.51 -1.95
CA GLU A 36 -1.29 -4.99 -3.30
C GLU A 36 0.14 -4.52 -3.57
N GLU A 37 0.62 -4.66 -4.82
CA GLU A 37 1.95 -4.17 -5.19
C GLU A 37 2.00 -2.64 -5.14
N GLU A 38 3.00 -2.08 -4.44
CA GLU A 38 3.16 -0.63 -4.28
C GLU A 38 3.14 0.10 -5.62
N VAL A 39 3.85 -0.44 -6.62
CA VAL A 39 3.97 0.17 -7.95
C VAL A 39 2.61 0.25 -8.66
N LEU A 40 1.79 -0.80 -8.55
CA LEU A 40 0.47 -0.82 -9.17
C LEU A 40 -0.49 0.10 -8.43
N LEU A 41 -0.39 0.14 -7.11
CA LEU A 41 -1.24 0.97 -6.28
C LEU A 41 -0.96 2.46 -6.48
N LYS A 42 0.32 2.86 -6.56
CA LYS A 42 0.73 4.24 -6.91
C LYS A 42 0.35 4.63 -8.34
N SER A 43 0.37 3.68 -9.28
CA SER A 43 -0.03 3.96 -10.66
C SER A 43 -1.54 4.17 -10.80
N GLN A 44 -2.35 3.44 -10.03
CA GLN A 44 -3.82 3.55 -10.05
C GLN A 44 -4.35 4.66 -9.14
N PHE A 45 -3.65 4.90 -8.03
CA PHE A 45 -4.01 5.87 -7.01
C PHE A 45 -2.78 6.71 -6.64
N PRO A 46 -2.37 7.66 -7.51
CA PRO A 46 -1.20 8.51 -7.26
C PRO A 46 -1.32 9.35 -5.98
N ASP A 47 -2.55 9.69 -5.58
CA ASP A 47 -2.85 10.45 -4.35
C ASP A 47 -2.78 9.60 -3.07
N LEU A 48 -2.72 8.26 -3.19
CA LEU A 48 -2.72 7.35 -2.05
C LEU A 48 -1.41 7.39 -1.23
N GLY A 49 -0.39 8.10 -1.72
CA GLY A 49 0.98 7.93 -1.27
C GLY A 49 1.73 9.18 -0.83
N LEU A 50 1.08 10.27 -0.38
CA LEU A 50 1.83 11.52 -0.11
C LEU A 50 1.38 12.42 1.05
N GLU A 51 0.41 12.04 1.90
CA GLU A 51 -0.01 12.94 3.00
C GLU A 51 0.48 12.61 4.42
N ASP A 52 1.17 11.50 4.68
CA ASP A 52 1.66 11.24 6.05
C ASP A 52 3.17 10.96 6.12
N LYS A 53 3.88 11.97 6.67
CA LYS A 53 5.27 12.01 7.17
C LYS A 53 6.38 12.45 6.23
N ALA A 54 6.32 13.68 5.75
CA ALA A 54 7.49 14.56 5.83
C ALA A 54 7.46 15.28 7.19
N VAL A 55 8.07 14.69 8.22
CA VAL A 55 8.46 15.46 9.40
C VAL A 55 9.47 16.49 8.91
N PHE A 56 9.10 17.77 8.96
CA PHE A 56 10.05 18.86 8.82
C PHE A 56 11.11 18.72 9.91
N VAL A 57 12.37 18.54 9.50
CA VAL A 57 13.56 18.87 10.31
C VAL A 57 14.57 19.58 9.43
#